data_AF-A0A257RR99-F1
#
_entry.id   AF-A0A257RR99-F1
#
_cell.length_a   1.000
_cell.length_b   1.000
_cell.length_c   1.000
_cell.angle_alpha   90.00
_cell.angle_beta   90.00
_cell.angle_gamma   90.00
#
_symmetry.space_group_name_H-M   'P 1'
#
loop_
_entity.id
_entity.type
_entity.pdbx_description
1 polymer ?
#
loop_
_entity_poly.entity_id
_entity_poly.type
_entity_poly.pdbx_seq_one_letter_code
_entity_poly.pdbx_strand_id
1 'polypeptide(L)'
;MSQTSSTAGVVTRDAEGRETTGRDKKTRSEGRSRGGSKLLRPVLMIGGVLLILLAVLLYWLFSGGSVSVTDTYIKAARVNLSTDVSGLVDQVDVKDHQTVTKGQILFRLQPTRFVVAEDQAQAKLAEVKQQIEGARHGYQAQIAKIKVQQAVVENDRLNYQRYASLVHGGGVTQSDYDNAKYKYQGAEANLAAMQAQAGV
;
A
#
# COMPACT_ATOMS: atom_id res chain seq x y z
N MET A 1 52.33 -14.54 -13.04
CA MET A 1 53.80 -14.54 -13.24
C MET A 1 54.28 -13.11 -12.99
N SER A 2 55.35 -12.77 -12.30
CA SER A 2 56.47 -13.46 -11.63
C SER A 2 57.23 -12.29 -10.99
N GLN A 3 57.35 -12.22 -9.66
CA GLN A 3 58.52 -12.66 -8.92
C GLN A 3 59.86 -11.98 -9.30
N THR A 4 60.53 -11.51 -8.24
CA THR A 4 61.99 -11.34 -8.08
C THR A 4 62.57 -10.09 -8.78
N SER A 5 63.63 -9.44 -8.30
CA SER A 5 64.83 -9.90 -7.59
C SER A 5 65.61 -8.63 -7.13
N SER A 6 66.35 -8.67 -6.02
CA SER A 6 67.82 -8.81 -6.01
C SER A 6 68.59 -7.51 -6.33
N THR A 7 69.20 -6.90 -5.31
CA THR A 7 70.66 -6.97 -5.02
C THR A 7 71.53 -6.07 -5.91
N ALA A 8 72.05 -5.00 -5.32
CA ALA A 8 73.34 -4.34 -5.60
C ALA A 8 73.46 -3.22 -4.55
N GLY A 9 74.55 -3.02 -3.79
CA GLY A 9 75.95 -3.32 -4.01
C GLY A 9 76.73 -2.00 -4.01
N VAL A 10 77.92 -2.02 -3.38
CA VAL A 10 79.01 -1.01 -3.39
C VAL A 10 78.92 0.06 -2.28
N VAL A 11 79.74 0.09 -1.21
CA VAL A 11 81.19 -0.09 -0.95
C VAL A 11 81.98 1.24 -0.98
N THR A 12 82.36 1.63 0.26
CA THR A 12 83.54 2.34 0.79
C THR A 12 83.96 3.73 0.30
N ARG A 13 84.23 4.60 1.30
CA ARG A 13 85.59 5.12 1.51
C ARG A 13 85.86 5.46 2.97
N ASP A 14 86.99 4.96 3.41
CA ASP A 14 87.59 5.02 4.74
C ASP A 14 88.34 6.34 5.00
N ALA A 15 88.48 6.70 6.27
CA ALA A 15 89.56 7.47 6.91
C ALA A 15 89.07 7.78 8.35
N GLU A 16 89.65 7.39 9.47
CA GLU A 16 90.94 6.81 9.88
C GLU A 16 90.62 5.90 11.10
N GLY A 17 91.22 4.73 11.26
CA GLY A 17 92.57 4.60 11.83
C GLY A 17 92.50 4.74 13.35
N ARG A 18 92.17 3.66 14.09
CA ARG A 18 93.12 2.76 14.80
C ARG A 18 93.85 3.51 15.95
N GLU A 19 93.98 2.96 17.15
CA GLU A 19 94.41 1.60 17.43
C GLU A 19 94.14 1.21 18.90
N THR A 20 93.78 -0.05 19.05
CA THR A 20 93.72 -0.83 20.29
C THR A 20 95.11 -1.36 20.68
N THR A 21 95.16 -1.89 21.90
CA THR A 21 96.22 -2.75 22.49
C THR A 21 97.18 -1.95 23.36
N GLY A 22 97.36 -2.23 24.65
CA GLY A 22 97.16 -3.46 25.38
C GLY A 22 98.50 -3.88 25.97
N ARG A 23 98.51 -4.00 27.31
CA ARG A 23 99.38 -4.83 28.15
C ARG A 23 100.43 -4.11 29.04
N ASP A 24 100.33 -4.54 30.30
CA ASP A 24 101.30 -4.70 31.39
C ASP A 24 101.45 -3.63 32.50
N LYS A 25 100.97 -4.06 33.68
CA LYS A 25 101.58 -4.05 35.04
C LYS A 25 102.38 -2.79 35.44
N LYS A 26 102.15 -2.17 36.60
CA LYS A 26 102.12 -2.78 37.95
C LYS A 26 101.72 -1.71 38.98
N THR A 27 101.01 -2.16 40.02
CA THR A 27 101.08 -1.70 41.44
C THR A 27 100.89 -0.22 41.80
N ARG A 28 99.77 0.10 42.46
CA ARG A 28 99.62 0.26 43.93
C ARG A 28 98.44 1.21 44.20
N SER A 29 97.35 0.70 44.78
CA SER A 29 96.61 1.43 45.81
C SER A 29 95.83 0.45 46.68
N GLU A 30 96.09 0.56 47.98
CA GLU A 30 95.43 -0.17 49.05
C GLU A 30 94.11 0.52 49.40
N GLY A 31 93.07 -0.27 49.71
CA GLY A 31 91.78 0.23 50.17
C GLY A 31 90.89 -0.92 50.65
N ARG A 32 91.13 -1.36 51.89
CA ARG A 32 90.41 -2.42 52.62
C ARG A 32 88.90 -2.12 52.74
N SER A 33 88.05 -3.11 52.49
CA SER A 33 87.30 -3.81 53.55
C SER A 33 86.47 -4.98 52.99
N ARG A 34 86.52 -6.11 53.70
CA ARG A 34 85.81 -7.37 53.42
C ARG A 34 84.60 -7.47 54.35
N GLY A 35 83.58 -8.23 53.94
CA GLY A 35 82.76 -8.99 54.89
C GLY A 35 81.27 -8.99 54.57
N GLY A 36 80.77 -10.13 54.09
CA GLY A 36 79.35 -10.34 53.81
C GLY A 36 78.49 -10.60 55.05
N SER A 37 77.21 -10.23 54.97
CA SER A 37 76.18 -10.59 55.94
C SER A 37 75.15 -11.51 55.27
N LYS A 38 75.32 -12.83 55.47
CA LYS A 38 74.46 -13.90 54.92
C LYS A 38 73.13 -14.06 55.66
N LEU A 39 72.40 -12.97 55.94
CA LEU A 39 71.05 -13.00 56.56
C LEU A 39 70.02 -12.05 55.93
N LEU A 40 70.44 -11.15 55.02
CA LEU A 40 69.54 -10.27 54.25
C LEU A 40 68.85 -10.96 53.06
N ARG A 41 69.42 -12.07 52.57
CA ARG A 41 68.94 -12.81 51.39
C ARG A 41 67.52 -13.41 51.55
N PRO A 42 67.14 -14.08 52.66
CA PRO A 42 65.80 -14.66 52.79
C PRO A 42 64.70 -13.62 53.04
N VAL A 43 64.98 -12.54 53.76
CA VAL A 43 64.00 -11.46 54.03
C VAL A 43 63.66 -10.70 52.74
N LEU A 44 64.65 -10.46 51.88
CA LEU A 44 64.43 -9.82 50.58
C LEU A 44 63.66 -10.74 49.61
N MET A 45 63.87 -12.06 49.68
CA MET A 45 63.12 -13.05 48.90
C MET A 45 61.64 -13.11 49.31
N ILE A 46 61.34 -13.20 50.60
CA ILE A 46 59.96 -13.29 51.10
C ILE A 46 59.23 -11.94 50.92
N GLY A 47 59.91 -10.82 51.18
CA GLY A 47 59.36 -9.49 50.94
C GLY A 47 59.03 -9.24 49.46
N GLY A 48 59.89 -9.70 48.55
CA GLY A 48 59.64 -9.60 47.10
C GLY A 48 58.40 -10.39 46.66
N VAL A 49 58.24 -11.62 47.14
CA VAL A 49 57.07 -12.46 46.83
C VAL A 49 55.78 -11.83 47.38
N LEU A 50 55.81 -11.31 48.60
CA LEU A 50 54.65 -10.68 49.23
C LEU A 50 54.20 -9.41 48.47
N LEU A 51 55.17 -8.61 48.00
CA LEU A 51 54.92 -7.39 47.26
C LEU A 51 54.32 -7.68 45.87
N ILE A 52 54.79 -8.73 45.21
CA ILE A 52 54.20 -9.21 43.94
C ILE A 52 52.77 -9.69 44.15
N LEU A 53 52.50 -10.47 45.20
CA LEU A 53 51.14 -10.93 45.51
C LEU A 53 50.18 -9.75 45.80
N LEU A 54 50.65 -8.74 46.53
CA LEU A 54 49.87 -7.55 46.82
C LEU A 54 49.57 -6.75 45.54
N ALA A 55 50.55 -6.62 44.65
CA ALA A 55 50.39 -5.93 43.37
C ALA A 55 49.39 -6.65 42.46
N VAL A 56 49.44 -7.99 42.40
CA VAL A 56 48.48 -8.81 41.64
C VAL A 56 47.08 -8.68 42.21
N LEU A 57 46.92 -8.69 43.53
CA LEU A 57 45.63 -8.54 44.20
C LEU A 57 45.02 -7.16 43.93
N LEU A 58 45.80 -6.10 44.06
CA LEU A 58 45.37 -4.73 43.78
C LEU A 58 45.02 -4.54 42.30
N TYR A 59 45.81 -5.12 41.39
CA TYR A 59 45.53 -5.09 39.97
C TYR A 59 44.20 -5.78 39.64
N TRP A 60 43.94 -6.96 40.21
CA TRP A 60 42.68 -7.69 39.98
C TRP A 60 41.47 -6.94 40.55
N LEU A 61 41.60 -6.30 41.72
CA LEU A 61 40.50 -5.54 42.34
C LEU A 61 40.15 -4.26 41.58
N PHE A 62 41.16 -3.57 41.02
CA PHE A 62 40.96 -2.37 40.20
C PHE A 62 40.62 -2.68 38.74
N SER A 63 40.89 -3.90 38.27
CA SER A 63 40.47 -4.40 36.96
C SER A 63 39.06 -5.00 36.98
N GLY A 64 38.16 -4.42 37.80
CA GLY A 64 36.73 -4.68 37.71
C GLY A 64 36.20 -4.18 36.37
N GLY A 65 35.97 -5.11 35.45
CA GLY A 65 35.67 -4.85 34.04
C GLY A 65 34.44 -3.96 33.82
N SER A 66 34.64 -2.86 33.10
CA SER A 66 33.56 -2.05 32.55
C SER A 66 33.00 -2.77 31.32
N VAL A 67 31.82 -3.36 31.44
CA VAL A 67 31.13 -3.93 30.28
C VAL A 67 30.42 -2.78 29.56
N SER A 68 31.10 -2.16 28.61
CA SER A 68 30.48 -1.20 27.71
C SER A 68 29.58 -1.95 26.74
N VAL A 69 28.26 -1.95 26.99
CA VAL A 69 27.29 -2.45 26.01
C VAL A 69 27.08 -1.35 24.98
N THR A 70 27.88 -1.38 23.92
CA THR A 70 27.84 -0.41 22.81
C THR A 70 26.61 -0.61 21.92
N ASP A 71 25.95 -1.76 22.00
CA ASP A 71 24.88 -2.15 21.08
C ASP A 71 23.51 -2.17 21.78
N THR A 72 22.86 -1.01 21.87
CA THR A 72 21.47 -0.92 22.33
C THR A 72 20.53 -0.75 21.15
N TYR A 73 19.74 -1.79 20.86
CA TYR A 73 18.72 -1.76 19.81
C TYR A 73 17.39 -1.25 20.36
N ILE A 74 16.90 -0.13 19.83
CA ILE A 74 15.56 0.39 20.15
C ILE A 74 14.53 -0.39 19.32
N LYS A 75 13.65 -1.12 20.01
CA LYS A 75 12.50 -1.78 19.38
C LYS A 75 11.38 -0.75 19.17
N ALA A 76 11.31 -0.17 17.97
CA ALA A 76 10.17 0.63 17.55
C ALA A 76 9.11 -0.26 16.88
N ALA A 77 7.84 -0.10 17.26
CA ALA A 77 6.74 -0.69 16.52
C ALA A 77 6.67 -0.03 15.14
N ARG A 78 6.81 -0.82 14.08
CA ARG A 78 6.67 -0.37 12.69
C ARG A 78 5.37 -0.90 12.13
N VAL A 79 4.61 -0.01 11.48
CA VAL A 79 3.36 -0.33 10.80
C VAL A 79 3.49 0.10 9.35
N ASN A 80 3.13 -0.78 8.44
CA ASN A 80 3.09 -0.46 7.03
C ASN A 80 1.75 0.20 6.71
N LEU A 81 1.78 1.34 6.03
CA LEU A 81 0.58 2.00 5.50
C LEU A 81 0.40 1.61 4.04
N SER A 82 -0.82 1.22 3.70
CA SER A 82 -1.27 0.99 2.33
C SER A 82 -2.56 1.75 2.08
N THR A 83 -2.85 2.04 0.81
CA THR A 83 -4.12 2.62 0.40
C THR A 83 -5.15 1.53 0.17
N ASP A 84 -6.41 1.79 0.53
CA ASP A 84 -7.53 0.89 0.20
C ASP A 84 -7.82 0.86 -1.31
N VAL A 85 -7.40 1.91 -2.02
CA VAL A 85 -7.61 2.09 -3.45
C VAL A 85 -6.29 2.26 -4.20
N SER A 86 -6.15 1.56 -5.33
CA SER A 86 -4.98 1.68 -6.21
C SER A 86 -5.04 2.97 -7.01
N GLY A 87 -4.06 3.87 -6.88
CA GLY A 87 -4.00 5.11 -7.65
C GLY A 87 -2.62 5.74 -7.69
N LEU A 88 -2.46 6.76 -8.55
CA LEU A 88 -1.22 7.52 -8.62
C LEU A 88 -1.13 8.49 -7.43
N VAL A 89 0.04 8.54 -6.78
CA VAL A 89 0.31 9.51 -5.72
C VAL A 89 0.58 10.87 -6.38
N ASP A 90 -0.19 11.88 -5.97
CA ASP A 90 -0.08 13.24 -6.47
C ASP A 90 0.93 14.04 -5.63
N GLN A 91 0.78 13.98 -4.30
CA GLN A 91 1.61 14.72 -3.36
C GLN A 91 1.91 13.88 -2.12
N VAL A 92 3.13 14.02 -1.59
CA VAL A 92 3.54 13.47 -0.29
C VAL A 92 3.79 14.66 0.64
N ASP A 93 2.96 14.80 1.67
CA ASP A 93 2.91 15.97 2.56
C ASP A 93 3.83 15.82 3.78
N VAL A 94 4.60 14.72 3.86
CA VAL A 94 5.45 14.39 5.01
C VAL A 94 6.90 14.12 4.61
N LYS A 95 7.82 14.41 5.53
CA LYS A 95 9.26 14.15 5.40
C LYS A 95 9.69 13.00 6.31
N ASP A 96 10.85 12.44 6.02
CA ASP A 96 11.39 11.36 6.84
C ASP A 96 11.62 11.83 8.29
N HIS A 97 11.39 10.93 9.24
CA HIS A 97 11.44 11.16 10.69
C HIS A 97 10.53 12.27 11.23
N GLN A 98 9.54 12.73 10.46
CA GLN A 98 8.57 13.71 10.92
C GLN A 98 7.55 13.07 11.88
N THR A 99 7.35 13.69 13.06
CA THR A 99 6.27 13.31 13.97
C THR A 99 4.92 13.68 13.36
N VAL A 100 4.02 12.71 13.24
CA VAL A 100 2.67 12.89 12.69
C VAL A 100 1.60 12.58 13.74
N THR A 101 0.45 13.24 13.62
CA THR A 101 -0.70 13.00 14.49
C THR A 101 -1.76 12.12 13.83
N LYS A 102 -2.62 11.50 14.63
CA LYS A 102 -3.72 10.66 14.10
C LYS A 102 -4.66 11.54 13.26
N GLY A 103 -4.93 11.11 12.02
CA GLY A 103 -5.80 11.82 11.08
C GLY A 103 -5.08 12.85 10.21
N GLN A 104 -3.77 13.02 10.36
CA GLN A 104 -2.98 13.85 9.47
C GLN A 104 -2.91 13.22 8.07
N ILE A 105 -3.12 14.05 7.03
CA ILE A 105 -2.93 13.64 5.64
C ILE A 105 -1.43 13.45 5.40
N LEU A 106 -1.04 12.26 4.98
CA LEU A 106 0.37 11.92 4.73
C LEU A 106 0.72 12.03 3.25
N PHE A 107 -0.20 11.62 2.37
CA PHE A 107 -0.08 11.75 0.93
C PHE A 107 -1.49 11.77 0.31
N ARG A 108 -1.57 12.32 -0.90
CA ARG A 108 -2.82 12.45 -1.65
C ARG A 108 -2.73 11.67 -2.95
N LEU A 109 -3.81 11.00 -3.31
CA LEU A 109 -3.93 10.32 -4.60
C LEU A 109 -4.62 11.24 -5.62
N GLN A 110 -4.24 11.09 -6.88
CA GLN A 110 -4.83 11.85 -7.97
C GLN A 110 -6.30 11.41 -8.18
N PRO A 111 -7.28 12.35 -8.11
CA PRO A 111 -8.70 11.99 -8.08
C PRO A 111 -9.31 11.80 -9.47
N THR A 112 -8.60 12.14 -10.56
CA THR A 112 -9.16 12.24 -11.91
C THR A 112 -9.99 11.03 -12.35
N ARG A 113 -9.51 9.80 -12.11
CA ARG A 113 -10.25 8.59 -12.48
C ARG A 113 -11.57 8.43 -11.73
N PHE A 114 -11.60 8.88 -10.47
CA PHE A 114 -12.78 8.77 -9.63
C PHE A 114 -13.82 9.81 -10.00
N VAL A 115 -13.38 11.04 -10.30
CA VAL A 115 -14.28 12.10 -10.80
C VAL A 115 -14.89 11.66 -12.12
N VAL A 116 -14.09 11.13 -13.05
CA VAL A 116 -14.62 10.62 -14.33
C VAL A 116 -15.59 9.46 -14.13
N ALA A 117 -15.30 8.52 -13.21
CA ALA A 117 -16.21 7.42 -12.90
C ALA A 117 -17.52 7.89 -12.25
N GLU A 118 -17.43 8.91 -11.39
CA GLU A 118 -18.59 9.57 -10.79
C GLU A 118 -19.44 10.26 -11.87
N ASP A 119 -18.83 11.07 -12.73
CA ASP A 119 -19.51 11.77 -13.84
C ASP A 119 -20.19 10.77 -14.78
N GLN A 120 -19.53 9.64 -15.09
CA GLN A 120 -20.12 8.56 -15.88
C GLN A 120 -21.32 7.92 -15.20
N ALA A 121 -21.25 7.67 -13.89
CA ALA A 121 -22.36 7.13 -13.12
C ALA A 121 -23.54 8.12 -13.06
N GLN A 122 -23.26 9.41 -12.89
CA GLN A 122 -24.26 10.48 -12.91
C GLN A 122 -24.92 10.61 -14.29
N ALA A 123 -24.13 10.56 -15.37
CA ALA A 123 -24.64 10.56 -16.74
C ALA A 123 -25.53 9.33 -16.99
N LYS A 124 -25.13 8.14 -16.51
CA LYS A 124 -25.95 6.93 -16.65
C LYS A 124 -27.26 7.04 -15.89
N LEU A 125 -27.23 7.63 -14.71
CA LEU A 125 -28.45 7.91 -13.94
C LEU A 125 -29.39 8.86 -14.70
N ALA A 126 -28.85 9.90 -15.32
CA ALA A 126 -29.64 10.85 -16.13
C ALA A 126 -30.26 10.17 -17.36
N GLU A 127 -29.48 9.32 -18.05
CA GLU A 127 -29.96 8.52 -19.18
C GLU A 127 -31.13 7.61 -18.79
N VAL A 128 -30.99 6.87 -17.68
CA VAL A 128 -32.04 5.97 -17.18
C VAL A 128 -33.29 6.75 -16.77
N LYS A 129 -33.13 7.91 -16.12
CA LYS A 129 -34.28 8.79 -15.81
C LYS A 129 -35.02 9.20 -17.08
N GLN A 130 -34.30 9.60 -18.13
CA GLN A 130 -34.92 9.96 -19.40
C GLN A 130 -35.60 8.78 -20.09
N GLN A 131 -35.02 7.58 -19.99
CA GLN A 131 -35.63 6.34 -20.51
C GLN A 131 -36.94 6.02 -19.77
N ILE A 132 -36.98 6.19 -18.45
CA ILE A 132 -38.19 5.99 -17.64
C ILE A 132 -39.28 7.00 -18.03
N GLU A 133 -38.94 8.28 -18.15
CA GLU A 133 -39.91 9.30 -18.59
C GLU A 133 -40.41 9.03 -20.02
N GLY A 134 -39.52 8.64 -20.93
CA GLY A 134 -39.89 8.20 -22.27
C GLY A 134 -40.84 6.99 -22.27
N ALA A 135 -40.54 5.97 -21.46
CA ALA A 135 -41.39 4.80 -21.30
C ALA A 135 -42.76 5.16 -20.68
N ARG A 136 -42.78 6.09 -19.72
CA ARG A 136 -44.02 6.60 -19.10
C ARG A 136 -44.90 7.32 -20.12
N HIS A 137 -44.32 8.18 -20.95
CA HIS A 137 -45.07 8.83 -22.05
C HIS A 137 -45.57 7.82 -23.07
N GLY A 138 -44.75 6.81 -23.43
CA GLY A 138 -45.17 5.71 -24.30
C GLY A 138 -46.36 4.92 -23.73
N TYR A 139 -46.31 4.60 -22.43
CA TYR A 139 -47.40 3.93 -21.72
C TYR A 139 -48.68 4.79 -21.69
N GLN A 140 -48.57 6.07 -21.36
CA GLN A 140 -49.72 7.00 -21.39
C GLN A 140 -50.35 7.09 -22.78
N ALA A 141 -49.53 7.15 -23.84
CA ALA A 141 -50.03 7.14 -25.21
C ALA A 141 -50.75 5.83 -25.55
N GLN A 142 -50.26 4.68 -25.07
CA GLN A 142 -50.92 3.39 -25.27
C GLN A 142 -52.28 3.31 -24.55
N ILE A 143 -52.36 3.79 -23.31
CA ILE A 143 -53.63 3.88 -22.58
C ILE A 143 -54.63 4.80 -23.31
N ALA A 144 -54.16 5.92 -23.86
CA ALA A 144 -55.01 6.80 -24.65
C ALA A 144 -55.55 6.10 -25.92
N LYS A 145 -54.72 5.30 -26.61
CA LYS A 145 -55.14 4.49 -27.77
C LYS A 145 -56.20 3.45 -27.38
N ILE A 146 -56.02 2.75 -26.26
CA ILE A 146 -57.01 1.80 -25.74
C ILE A 146 -58.33 2.52 -25.48
N LYS A 147 -58.31 3.70 -24.86
CA LYS A 147 -59.52 4.49 -24.59
C LYS A 147 -60.23 4.92 -25.87
N VAL A 148 -59.49 5.29 -26.91
CA VAL A 148 -60.06 5.59 -28.24
C VAL A 148 -60.70 4.34 -28.83
N GLN A 149 -60.01 3.19 -28.78
CA GLN A 149 -60.54 1.92 -29.29
C GLN A 149 -61.79 1.47 -28.52
N GLN A 150 -61.86 1.69 -27.21
CA GLN A 150 -63.06 1.44 -26.40
C GLN A 150 -64.26 2.26 -26.90
N ALA A 151 -64.04 3.54 -27.26
CA ALA A 151 -65.10 4.37 -27.82
C ALA A 151 -65.57 3.87 -29.20
N VAL A 152 -64.65 3.32 -30.02
CA VAL A 152 -64.99 2.68 -31.30
C VAL A 152 -65.86 1.44 -31.08
N VAL A 153 -65.46 0.56 -30.15
CA VAL A 153 -66.24 -0.64 -29.78
C VAL A 153 -67.63 -0.27 -29.31
N GLU A 154 -67.75 0.75 -28.45
CA GLU A 154 -69.05 1.21 -27.96
C GLU A 154 -69.92 1.77 -29.09
N ASN A 155 -69.35 2.55 -30.01
CA ASN A 155 -70.09 3.07 -31.16
C ASN A 155 -70.60 1.93 -32.06
N ASP A 156 -69.74 0.96 -32.37
CA ASP A 156 -70.11 -0.19 -33.21
C ASP A 156 -71.12 -1.10 -32.50
N ARG A 157 -71.04 -1.24 -31.16
CA ARG A 157 -72.06 -1.93 -30.35
C ARG A 157 -73.42 -1.27 -30.47
N LEU A 158 -73.48 0.07 -30.35
CA LEU A 158 -74.73 0.82 -30.48
C LEU A 158 -75.30 0.73 -31.90
N ASN A 159 -74.45 0.74 -32.94
CA ASN A 159 -74.88 0.56 -34.32
C ASN A 159 -75.44 -0.85 -34.56
N TYR A 160 -74.77 -1.89 -34.06
CA TYR A 160 -75.26 -3.26 -34.10
C TYR A 160 -76.61 -3.40 -33.40
N GLN A 161 -76.77 -2.85 -32.19
CA GLN A 161 -78.04 -2.86 -31.45
C GLN A 161 -79.15 -2.15 -32.22
N ARG A 162 -78.84 -1.02 -32.88
CA ARG A 162 -79.79 -0.28 -33.70
C ARG A 162 -80.25 -1.09 -34.92
N TYR A 163 -79.34 -1.78 -35.60
CA TYR A 163 -79.73 -2.63 -36.73
C TYR A 163 -80.45 -3.90 -36.28
N ALA A 164 -80.12 -4.44 -35.11
CA ALA A 164 -80.84 -5.56 -34.52
C ALA A 164 -82.32 -5.24 -34.27
N SER A 165 -82.64 -4.01 -33.85
CA SER A 165 -84.05 -3.61 -33.66
C SER A 165 -84.77 -3.27 -34.97
N LEU A 166 -84.03 -2.85 -36.01
CA LEU A 166 -84.62 -2.45 -37.30
C LEU A 166 -84.77 -3.61 -38.31
N VAL A 167 -83.98 -4.68 -38.20
CA VAL A 167 -84.01 -5.80 -39.16
C VAL A 167 -85.35 -6.54 -39.14
N HIS A 168 -85.96 -6.69 -37.95
CA HIS A 168 -87.27 -7.32 -37.79
C HIS A 168 -88.41 -6.48 -38.37
N GLY A 169 -88.25 -5.15 -38.41
CA GLY A 169 -89.23 -4.21 -38.98
C GLY A 169 -89.04 -3.92 -40.47
N GLY A 170 -88.09 -4.59 -41.14
CA GLY A 170 -87.75 -4.32 -42.54
C GLY A 170 -87.02 -2.99 -42.78
N GLY A 171 -86.54 -2.32 -41.73
CA GLY A 171 -85.87 -1.01 -41.81
C GLY A 171 -84.42 -1.08 -42.30
N VAL A 172 -83.82 -2.27 -42.30
CA VAL A 172 -82.47 -2.56 -42.82
C VAL A 172 -82.39 -3.94 -43.44
N THR A 173 -81.41 -4.19 -44.31
CA THR A 173 -81.22 -5.51 -44.92
C THR A 173 -80.53 -6.47 -43.94
N GLN A 174 -80.70 -7.78 -44.14
CA GLN A 174 -79.98 -8.80 -43.38
C GLN A 174 -78.45 -8.64 -43.51
N SER A 175 -77.98 -8.26 -44.70
CA SER A 175 -76.56 -8.03 -44.95
C SER A 175 -76.01 -6.88 -44.11
N ASP A 176 -76.77 -5.80 -43.91
CA ASP A 176 -76.31 -4.65 -43.10
C ASP A 176 -76.20 -5.02 -41.62
N TYR A 177 -77.14 -5.82 -41.12
CA TYR A 177 -77.10 -6.36 -39.77
C TYR A 177 -75.86 -7.24 -39.56
N ASP A 178 -75.60 -8.19 -40.47
CA ASP A 178 -74.44 -9.07 -40.39
C ASP A 178 -73.12 -8.29 -40.50
N ASN A 179 -73.05 -7.29 -41.39
CA ASN A 179 -71.89 -6.40 -41.49
C ASN A 179 -71.59 -5.67 -40.18
N ALA A 180 -72.61 -5.11 -39.53
CA ALA A 180 -72.43 -4.44 -38.25
C ALA A 180 -72.03 -5.39 -37.12
N LYS A 181 -72.57 -6.61 -37.12
CA LYS A 181 -72.18 -7.66 -36.17
C LYS A 181 -70.70 -8.00 -36.30
N TYR A 182 -70.22 -8.28 -37.52
CA TYR A 182 -68.80 -8.59 -37.74
C TYR A 182 -67.89 -7.40 -37.44
N LYS A 183 -68.36 -6.17 -37.71
CA LYS A 183 -67.61 -4.96 -37.37
C LYS A 183 -67.43 -4.80 -35.86
N TYR A 184 -68.50 -4.99 -35.08
CA TYR A 184 -68.43 -4.98 -33.61
C TYR A 184 -67.47 -6.06 -33.08
N GLN A 185 -67.60 -7.31 -33.57
CA GLN A 185 -66.74 -8.41 -33.17
C GLN A 185 -65.26 -8.14 -33.52
N GLY A 186 -64.98 -7.57 -34.70
CA GLY A 186 -63.63 -7.17 -35.09
C GLY A 186 -63.07 -6.05 -34.21
N ALA A 187 -63.89 -5.06 -33.87
CA ALA A 187 -63.48 -3.97 -32.99
C ALA A 187 -63.18 -4.48 -31.56
N GLU A 188 -63.97 -5.42 -31.05
CA GLU A 188 -63.77 -6.05 -29.74
C GLU A 188 -62.50 -6.91 -29.71
N ALA A 189 -62.26 -7.73 -30.74
CA ALA A 189 -61.04 -8.51 -30.86
C ALA A 189 -59.79 -7.61 -30.93
N ASN A 190 -59.86 -6.49 -31.65
CA ASN A 190 -58.78 -5.51 -31.71
C ASN A 190 -58.53 -4.84 -30.34
N LEU A 191 -59.58 -4.52 -29.59
CA LEU A 191 -59.44 -3.99 -28.22
C LEU A 191 -58.74 -5.00 -27.31
N ALA A 192 -59.16 -6.26 -27.33
CA ALA A 192 -58.55 -7.33 -26.55
C ALA A 192 -57.06 -7.51 -26.91
N ALA A 193 -56.71 -7.44 -28.20
CA ALA A 193 -55.32 -7.49 -28.64
C ALA A 193 -54.49 -6.30 -28.13
N MET A 194 -55.06 -5.08 -28.11
CA MET A 194 -54.39 -3.90 -27.57
C MET A 194 -54.19 -3.97 -26.05
N GLN A 195 -55.15 -4.54 -25.32
CA GLN A 195 -55.05 -4.79 -23.87
C GLN A 195 -53.97 -5.83 -23.56
N ALA A 196 -53.96 -6.95 -24.29
CA ALA A 196 -52.92 -7.98 -24.17
C ALA A 196 -51.51 -7.43 -24.46
N GLN A 197 -51.36 -6.55 -25.47
CA GLN A 197 -50.08 -5.87 -25.77
C GLN A 197 -49.65 -4.90 -24.67
N ALA A 198 -50.61 -4.26 -23.98
CA ALA A 198 -50.33 -3.38 -22.86
C ALA A 198 -50.08 -4.14 -21.54
N GLY A 199 -50.32 -5.46 -21.51
CA GLY A 199 -50.22 -6.27 -20.31
C GLY A 199 -51.29 -5.97 -19.26
N VAL A 200 -52.45 -5.46 -19.69
CA VAL A 200 -53.61 -5.10 -18.85
C VAL A 200 -54.80 -6.00 -19.19
#